data_AF-A4S2V7-F1
#
_entry.id   AF-A4S2V7-F1
#
_cell.length_a   1.000
_cell.length_b   1.000
_cell.length_c   1.000
_cell.angle_alpha   90.00
_cell.angle_beta   90.00
_cell.angle_gamma   90.00
#
_symmetry.space_group_name_H-M   'P 1'
#
loop_
_entity.id
_entity.type
_entity.pdbx_description
1 polymer ?
#
loop_
_entity_poly.entity_id
_entity_poly.type
_entity_poly.pdbx_seq_one_letter_code
_entity_poly.pdbx_strand_id
1 'polypeptide(L)'
;MAPLTLLTFPQIWKNYVNVMAGDLMALGAVSWQGYGAGMLGNLLLLSYFADKREPAATAAQAIGVTTSFMLLTQIAWTGNIHNVAPAVMFASSAFIIAGTSLSVARYFDYAHGERGQKMWELYQAALGIIGIIATPQIISNALTPALGWLPSELAILALVFASRADALPSKWSECSGWTATALFMSMPVAQIASNLSTPELLQGLSVLTSVFITSGNALMLSRALFTRDAVWIAGSFWATFVGGWGVLLTLFMAHNPLTGERYLSEMEFSTITALLAAYTVVVIGGQLKTQFYTDAEEDDSSQSVEITSR
;
A
#
# COMPACT_ATOMS: atom_id res chain seq x y z
N MET A 1 10.22 -8.32 11.03
CA MET A 1 8.78 -8.10 11.32
C MET A 1 8.54 -6.83 12.13
N ALA A 2 9.25 -6.59 13.24
CA ALA A 2 9.16 -5.35 14.04
C ALA A 2 9.28 -3.99 13.31
N PRO A 3 9.97 -3.85 12.15
CA PRO A 3 10.03 -2.57 11.43
C PRO A 3 8.69 -2.14 10.79
N LEU A 4 7.83 -3.10 10.42
CA LEU A 4 6.62 -2.83 9.63
C LEU A 4 5.48 -2.26 10.47
N THR A 5 5.40 -2.61 11.76
CA THR A 5 4.45 -2.02 12.72
C THR A 5 4.69 -0.53 12.99
N LEU A 6 5.88 -0.03 12.69
CA LEU A 6 6.29 1.34 13.00
C LEU A 6 6.22 2.29 11.81
N LEU A 7 5.90 1.82 10.59
CA LEU A 7 6.01 2.64 9.38
C LEU A 7 5.18 3.93 9.47
N THR A 8 3.94 3.80 9.91
CA THR A 8 2.97 4.90 9.98
C THR A 8 2.76 5.42 11.39
N PHE A 9 3.39 4.78 12.40
CA PHE A 9 3.26 5.18 13.80
C PHE A 9 3.65 6.65 14.06
N PRO A 10 4.76 7.19 13.49
CA PRO A 10 5.09 8.60 13.69
C PRO A 10 3.98 9.54 13.21
N GLN A 11 3.26 9.21 12.13
CA GLN A 11 2.13 10.01 11.66
C GLN A 11 0.92 9.88 12.59
N ILE A 12 0.60 8.67 13.06
CA ILE A 12 -0.49 8.44 14.04
C ILE A 12 -0.25 9.28 15.29
N TRP A 13 0.99 9.29 15.77
CA TRP A 13 1.39 10.06 16.95
C TRP A 13 1.33 11.57 16.69
N LYS A 14 1.86 12.04 15.56
CA LYS A 14 1.81 13.45 15.17
C LYS A 14 0.37 13.96 15.06
N ASN A 15 -0.52 13.18 14.45
CA ASN A 15 -1.95 13.48 14.40
C ASN A 15 -2.57 13.59 15.79
N TYR A 16 -2.24 12.67 16.70
CA TYR A 16 -2.71 12.72 18.09
C TYR A 16 -2.27 14.01 18.80
N VAL A 17 -0.99 14.38 18.67
CA VAL A 17 -0.45 15.63 19.26
C VAL A 17 -1.17 16.86 18.70
N ASN A 18 -1.38 16.93 17.38
CA ASN A 18 -2.08 18.05 16.75
C ASN A 18 -3.54 18.15 17.22
N VAL A 19 -4.24 17.03 17.35
CA VAL A 19 -5.62 17.01 17.90
C VAL A 19 -5.65 17.51 19.34
N MET A 20 -4.70 17.06 20.18
CA MET A 20 -4.61 17.52 21.57
C MET A 20 -4.25 19.00 21.70
N ALA A 21 -3.51 19.55 20.72
CA ALA A 21 -3.19 20.97 20.63
C ALA A 21 -4.31 21.83 20.02
N GLY A 22 -5.40 21.21 19.54
CA GLY A 22 -6.51 21.90 18.86
C GLY A 22 -6.25 22.26 17.40
N ASP A 23 -5.12 21.85 16.81
CA ASP A 23 -4.78 22.08 15.40
C ASP A 23 -5.36 20.97 14.52
N LEU A 24 -6.68 20.98 14.36
CA LEU A 24 -7.41 20.00 13.55
C LEU A 24 -7.11 20.15 12.05
N MET A 25 -6.74 21.35 11.61
CA MET A 25 -6.43 21.63 10.20
C MET A 25 -5.14 20.94 9.75
N ALA A 26 -4.17 20.74 10.65
CA ALA A 26 -2.94 20.01 10.33
C ALA A 26 -3.18 18.57 9.88
N LEU A 27 -4.32 17.95 10.24
CA LEU A 27 -4.67 16.60 9.76
C LEU A 27 -5.17 16.62 8.31
N GLY A 28 -5.59 17.76 7.78
CA GLY A 28 -5.93 17.95 6.37
C GLY A 28 -4.72 17.80 5.43
N ALA A 29 -3.49 17.88 5.97
CA ALA A 29 -2.26 17.57 5.24
C ALA A 29 -2.19 16.13 4.72
N VAL A 30 -2.90 15.25 5.40
CA VAL A 30 -2.84 13.81 5.20
C VAL A 30 -3.91 13.43 4.18
N SER A 31 -3.50 12.90 3.01
CA SER A 31 -4.45 12.54 1.95
C SER A 31 -5.37 11.39 2.39
N TRP A 32 -6.64 11.68 2.68
CA TRP A 32 -7.61 10.64 3.06
C TRP A 32 -7.84 9.64 1.92
N GLN A 33 -7.80 10.08 0.66
CA GLN A 33 -7.88 9.20 -0.51
C GLN A 33 -6.70 8.24 -0.55
N GLY A 34 -5.49 8.73 -0.25
CA GLY A 34 -4.28 7.91 -0.14
C GLY A 34 -4.42 6.83 0.94
N TYR A 35 -4.93 7.17 2.12
CA TYR A 35 -5.15 6.16 3.17
C TYR A 35 -6.34 5.23 2.89
N GLY A 36 -7.38 5.69 2.19
CA GLY A 36 -8.46 4.86 1.68
C GLY A 36 -7.95 3.82 0.67
N ALA A 37 -7.14 4.25 -0.29
CA ALA A 37 -6.43 3.39 -1.22
C ALA A 37 -5.54 2.38 -0.48
N GLY A 38 -4.76 2.85 0.50
CA GLY A 38 -3.89 2.01 1.31
C GLY A 38 -4.66 0.96 2.11
N MET A 39 -5.77 1.32 2.74
CA MET A 39 -6.59 0.38 3.52
C MET A 39 -7.18 -0.72 2.63
N LEU A 40 -7.78 -0.35 1.51
CA LEU A 40 -8.33 -1.32 0.55
C LEU A 40 -7.22 -2.17 -0.08
N GLY A 41 -6.12 -1.54 -0.52
CA GLY A 41 -4.96 -2.22 -1.09
C GLY A 41 -4.36 -3.23 -0.11
N ASN A 42 -4.19 -2.86 1.16
CA ASN A 42 -3.72 -3.80 2.19
C ASN A 42 -4.70 -4.96 2.36
N LEU A 43 -6.01 -4.73 2.34
CA LEU A 43 -6.99 -5.82 2.47
C LEU A 43 -6.95 -6.78 1.26
N LEU A 44 -6.83 -6.24 0.05
CA LEU A 44 -6.71 -7.02 -1.19
C LEU A 44 -5.40 -7.83 -1.23
N LEU A 45 -4.27 -7.25 -0.84
CA LEU A 45 -3.02 -8.00 -0.71
C LEU A 45 -3.05 -9.00 0.45
N LEU A 46 -3.78 -8.70 1.53
CA LEU A 46 -3.92 -9.62 2.65
C LEU A 46 -4.61 -10.91 2.20
N SER A 47 -5.68 -10.81 1.41
CA SER A 47 -6.33 -12.00 0.85
C SER A 47 -5.42 -12.74 -0.16
N TYR A 48 -4.64 -12.01 -0.96
CA TYR A 48 -3.67 -12.58 -1.90
C TYR A 48 -2.56 -13.37 -1.20
N PHE A 49 -1.88 -12.77 -0.22
CA PHE A 49 -0.76 -13.42 0.48
C PHE A 49 -1.20 -14.46 1.49
N ALA A 50 -2.41 -14.35 2.06
CA ALA A 50 -2.99 -15.41 2.87
C ALA A 50 -3.18 -16.70 2.05
N ASP A 51 -3.60 -16.58 0.79
CA ASP A 51 -3.76 -17.72 -0.13
C ASP A 51 -2.40 -18.35 -0.48
N LYS A 52 -1.36 -17.51 -0.65
CA LYS A 52 0.02 -17.94 -0.88
C LYS A 52 0.75 -18.42 0.39
N ARG A 53 0.15 -18.26 1.57
CA ARG A 53 0.76 -18.53 2.88
C ARG A 53 2.12 -17.83 3.09
N GLU A 54 2.29 -16.62 2.55
CA GLU A 54 3.51 -15.83 2.78
C GLU A 54 3.43 -15.09 4.13
N PRO A 55 4.19 -15.51 5.17
CA PRO A 55 4.01 -15.01 6.54
C PRO A 55 4.33 -13.53 6.68
N ALA A 56 5.46 -13.11 6.10
CA ALA A 56 5.94 -11.74 6.21
C ALA A 56 5.00 -10.77 5.49
N ALA A 57 4.56 -11.14 4.28
CA ALA A 57 3.65 -10.33 3.50
C ALA A 57 2.27 -10.26 4.16
N THR A 58 1.70 -11.39 4.58
CA THR A 58 0.41 -11.44 5.29
C THR A 58 0.41 -10.57 6.55
N ALA A 59 1.46 -10.65 7.37
CA ALA A 59 1.59 -9.81 8.56
C ALA A 59 1.71 -8.32 8.20
N ALA A 60 2.52 -7.98 7.19
CA ALA A 60 2.67 -6.60 6.71
C ALA A 60 1.32 -6.00 6.31
N GLN A 61 0.53 -6.75 5.54
CA GLN A 61 -0.77 -6.30 5.07
C GLN A 61 -1.78 -6.16 6.23
N ALA A 62 -1.81 -7.10 7.17
CA ALA A 62 -2.70 -7.00 8.34
C ALA A 62 -2.40 -5.73 9.17
N ILE A 63 -1.11 -5.46 9.43
CA ILE A 63 -0.65 -4.24 10.08
C ILE A 63 -1.04 -3.01 9.25
N GLY A 64 -0.86 -3.07 7.93
CA GLY A 64 -1.19 -1.98 7.02
C GLY A 64 -2.68 -1.64 7.02
N VAL A 65 -3.57 -2.65 7.02
CA VAL A 65 -5.02 -2.43 7.18
C VAL A 65 -5.30 -1.72 8.50
N THR A 66 -4.77 -2.23 9.62
CA THR A 66 -5.04 -1.66 10.95
C THR A 66 -4.57 -0.21 11.06
N THR A 67 -3.33 0.07 10.66
CA THR A 67 -2.77 1.43 10.78
C THR A 67 -3.42 2.43 9.82
N SER A 68 -3.79 2.00 8.60
CA SER A 68 -4.55 2.84 7.66
C SER A 68 -5.93 3.16 8.20
N PHE A 69 -6.61 2.19 8.82
CA PHE A 69 -7.90 2.40 9.47
C PHE A 69 -7.82 3.39 10.64
N MET A 70 -6.77 3.31 11.47
CA MET A 70 -6.53 4.27 12.54
C MET A 70 -6.36 5.70 12.01
N LEU A 71 -5.54 5.88 10.97
CA LEU A 71 -5.30 7.19 10.35
C LEU A 71 -6.56 7.77 9.72
N LEU A 72 -7.31 6.96 8.96
CA LEU A 72 -8.60 7.39 8.40
C LEU A 72 -9.59 7.80 9.49
N THR A 73 -9.61 7.09 10.61
CA THR A 73 -10.47 7.43 11.75
C THR A 73 -10.07 8.79 12.35
N GLN A 74 -8.77 9.05 12.52
CA GLN A 74 -8.28 10.35 12.99
C GLN A 74 -8.66 11.49 12.03
N ILE A 75 -8.51 11.29 10.71
CA ILE A 75 -8.87 12.31 9.71
C ILE A 75 -10.41 12.51 9.67
N ALA A 76 -11.20 11.43 9.77
CA ALA A 76 -12.65 11.51 9.79
C ALA A 76 -13.18 12.30 10.99
N TRP A 77 -12.64 12.05 12.18
CA TRP A 77 -13.05 12.73 13.42
C TRP A 77 -12.72 14.22 13.47
N THR A 78 -11.79 14.68 12.62
CA THR A 78 -11.44 16.11 12.53
C THR A 78 -12.29 16.88 11.51
N GLY A 79 -13.22 16.22 10.82
CA GLY A 79 -14.06 16.84 9.80
C GLY A 79 -13.33 17.10 8.47
N ASN A 80 -12.06 16.69 8.35
CA ASN A 80 -11.26 16.80 7.14
C ASN A 80 -11.69 15.79 6.05
N ILE A 81 -12.54 14.82 6.38
CA ILE A 81 -13.27 14.04 5.38
C ILE A 81 -14.68 14.62 5.24
N HIS A 82 -14.90 15.44 4.22
CA HIS A 82 -16.20 16.03 3.96
C HIS A 82 -17.20 14.97 3.48
N ASN A 83 -18.43 15.00 4.03
CA ASN A 83 -19.62 14.30 3.53
C ASN A 83 -19.61 12.75 3.55
N VAL A 84 -18.92 12.09 4.49
CA VAL A 84 -19.13 10.64 4.68
C VAL A 84 -20.28 10.42 5.66
N ALA A 85 -21.39 9.89 5.15
CA ALA A 85 -22.53 9.53 5.99
C ALA A 85 -22.12 8.50 7.06
N PRO A 86 -22.59 8.60 8.31
CA PRO A 86 -22.24 7.65 9.38
C PRO A 86 -22.49 6.18 9.01
N ALA A 87 -23.55 5.91 8.25
CA ALA A 87 -23.86 4.59 7.73
C ALA A 87 -22.76 4.04 6.80
N VAL A 88 -22.15 4.90 5.97
CA VAL A 88 -21.05 4.53 5.07
C VAL A 88 -19.80 4.20 5.89
N MET A 89 -19.46 5.03 6.89
CA MET A 89 -18.33 4.73 7.79
C MET A 89 -18.51 3.39 8.52
N PHE A 90 -19.73 3.12 9.02
CA PHE A 90 -20.04 1.86 9.69
C PHE A 90 -19.90 0.67 8.74
N ALA A 91 -20.47 0.77 7.54
CA ALA A 91 -20.38 -0.29 6.53
C ALA A 91 -18.92 -0.56 6.10
N SER A 92 -18.14 0.49 5.84
CA SER A 92 -16.72 0.36 5.53
C SER A 92 -15.93 -0.28 6.67
N SER A 93 -16.19 0.12 7.92
CA SER A 93 -15.53 -0.46 9.09
C SER A 93 -15.86 -1.95 9.25
N ALA A 94 -17.14 -2.30 9.11
CA ALA A 94 -17.59 -3.70 9.19
C ALA A 94 -16.97 -4.55 8.07
N PHE A 95 -16.93 -4.02 6.85
CA PHE A 95 -16.30 -4.68 5.70
C PHE A 95 -14.81 -4.93 5.93
N ILE A 96 -14.07 -3.93 6.42
CA ILE A 96 -12.64 -4.06 6.71
C ILE A 96 -12.38 -5.09 7.81
N ILE A 97 -13.11 -5.01 8.92
CA ILE A 97 -12.98 -5.97 10.03
C ILE A 97 -13.27 -7.39 9.54
N ALA A 98 -14.40 -7.58 8.86
CA ALA A 98 -14.78 -8.89 8.34
C ALA A 98 -13.72 -9.43 7.36
N GLY A 99 -13.29 -8.63 6.39
CA GLY A 99 -12.29 -9.02 5.40
C GLY A 99 -10.95 -9.39 6.04
N THR A 100 -10.45 -8.57 6.98
CA THR A 100 -9.21 -8.87 7.70
C THR A 100 -9.35 -10.15 8.51
N SER A 101 -10.44 -10.33 9.25
CA SER A 101 -10.70 -11.54 10.03
C SER A 101 -10.76 -12.79 9.14
N LEU A 102 -11.46 -12.73 8.01
CA LEU A 102 -11.55 -13.86 7.06
C LEU A 102 -10.18 -14.21 6.47
N SER A 103 -9.39 -13.22 6.07
CA SER A 103 -8.06 -13.46 5.49
C SER A 103 -7.07 -14.02 6.51
N VAL A 104 -7.11 -13.53 7.75
CA VAL A 104 -6.28 -14.07 8.85
C VAL A 104 -6.72 -15.49 9.21
N ALA A 105 -8.03 -15.75 9.28
CA ALA A 105 -8.56 -17.09 9.53
C ALA A 105 -8.16 -18.08 8.42
N ARG A 106 -8.12 -17.64 7.16
CA ARG A 106 -7.62 -18.44 6.04
C ARG A 106 -6.13 -18.76 6.19
N TYR A 107 -5.31 -17.77 6.57
CA TYR A 107 -3.88 -17.97 6.77
C TYR A 107 -3.58 -19.02 7.86
N PHE A 108 -4.35 -19.03 8.96
CA PHE A 108 -4.24 -20.03 10.03
C PHE A 108 -4.97 -21.35 9.77
N ASP A 109 -5.48 -21.55 8.55
CA ASP A 109 -6.18 -22.77 8.12
C ASP A 109 -7.47 -23.09 8.90
N TYR A 110 -8.10 -22.06 9.50
CA TYR A 110 -9.38 -22.22 10.21
C TYR A 110 -10.58 -22.38 9.27
N ALA A 111 -10.44 -22.01 8.00
CA ALA A 111 -11.48 -22.11 6.98
C ALA A 111 -11.30 -23.39 6.12
N HIS A 112 -11.30 -24.57 6.76
CA HIS A 112 -11.08 -25.85 6.09
C HIS A 112 -12.37 -26.51 5.56
N GLY A 113 -12.21 -27.46 4.64
CA GLY A 113 -13.30 -28.24 4.04
C GLY A 113 -14.00 -27.55 2.86
N GLU A 114 -14.91 -28.27 2.20
CA GLU A 114 -15.56 -27.83 0.96
C GLU A 114 -16.34 -26.52 1.12
N ARG A 115 -17.03 -26.35 2.26
CA ARG A 115 -17.75 -25.11 2.58
C ARG A 115 -16.81 -23.94 2.82
N GLY A 116 -15.70 -24.16 3.52
CA GLY A 116 -14.68 -23.12 3.76
C GLY A 116 -14.05 -22.65 2.46
N GLN A 117 -13.73 -23.58 1.56
CA GLN A 117 -13.16 -23.29 0.24
C GLN A 117 -14.13 -22.48 -0.64
N LYS A 118 -15.41 -22.88 -0.72
CA LYS A 118 -16.43 -22.12 -1.48
C LYS A 118 -16.62 -20.70 -0.94
N MET A 119 -16.64 -20.53 0.37
CA MET A 119 -16.75 -19.21 1.00
C MET A 119 -15.51 -18.35 0.73
N TRP A 120 -14.32 -18.97 0.71
CA TRP A 120 -13.07 -18.30 0.37
C TRP A 120 -13.04 -17.84 -1.09
N GLU A 121 -13.46 -18.69 -2.02
CA GLU A 121 -13.54 -18.35 -3.44
C GLU A 121 -14.53 -17.21 -3.69
N LEU A 122 -15.70 -17.26 -3.04
CA LEU A 122 -16.68 -16.17 -3.10
C LEU A 122 -16.11 -14.86 -2.53
N TYR A 123 -15.41 -14.94 -1.40
CA TYR A 123 -14.76 -13.78 -0.79
C TYR A 123 -13.68 -13.17 -1.71
N GLN A 124 -12.82 -14.00 -2.31
CA GLN A 124 -11.81 -13.54 -3.27
C GLN A 124 -12.46 -12.91 -4.51
N ALA A 125 -13.53 -13.51 -5.04
CA ALA A 125 -14.27 -12.95 -6.16
C ALA A 125 -14.88 -11.59 -5.83
N ALA A 126 -15.54 -11.47 -4.67
CA ALA A 126 -16.11 -10.22 -4.21
C ALA A 126 -15.03 -9.15 -4.03
N LEU A 127 -13.90 -9.49 -3.41
CA LEU A 127 -12.77 -8.57 -3.26
C LEU A 127 -12.18 -8.14 -4.60
N GLY A 128 -11.98 -9.07 -5.54
CA GLY A 128 -11.44 -8.75 -6.85
C GLY A 128 -12.36 -7.83 -7.66
N ILE A 129 -13.68 -8.04 -7.58
CA ILE A 129 -14.68 -7.13 -8.17
C ILE A 129 -14.60 -5.74 -7.53
N ILE A 130 -14.55 -5.67 -6.20
CA ILE A 130 -14.41 -4.40 -5.46
C ILE A 130 -13.12 -3.70 -5.86
N GLY A 131 -12.00 -4.42 -5.99
CA GLY A 131 -10.74 -3.89 -6.48
C GLY A 131 -10.87 -3.27 -7.86
N ILE A 132 -11.44 -3.99 -8.83
CA ILE A 132 -11.62 -3.50 -10.20
C ILE A 132 -12.47 -2.21 -10.23
N ILE A 133 -13.53 -2.14 -9.42
CA ILE A 133 -14.43 -0.98 -9.40
C ILE A 133 -13.81 0.20 -8.67
N ALA A 134 -13.24 -0.04 -7.48
CA ALA A 134 -12.77 1.03 -6.60
C ALA A 134 -11.41 1.60 -7.00
N THR A 135 -10.51 0.79 -7.56
CA THR A 135 -9.17 1.25 -7.97
C THR A 135 -9.19 2.43 -8.93
N PRO A 136 -9.86 2.37 -10.10
CA PRO A 136 -9.90 3.51 -11.01
C PRO A 136 -10.59 4.73 -10.40
N GLN A 137 -11.60 4.52 -9.54
CA GLN A 137 -12.28 5.61 -8.84
C GLN A 137 -11.37 6.36 -7.87
N ILE A 138 -10.61 5.62 -7.05
CA ILE A 138 -9.76 6.22 -6.04
C ILE A 138 -8.59 6.95 -6.71
N ILE A 139 -8.00 6.35 -7.75
CA ILE A 139 -6.93 6.98 -8.56
C ILE A 139 -7.45 8.26 -9.23
N SER A 140 -8.61 8.18 -9.88
CA SER A 140 -9.21 9.34 -10.55
C SER A 140 -9.57 10.45 -9.57
N ASN A 141 -10.13 10.12 -8.40
CA ASN A 141 -10.47 11.13 -7.41
C ASN A 141 -9.24 11.82 -6.81
N ALA A 142 -8.09 11.15 -6.77
CA ALA A 142 -6.84 11.75 -6.31
C ALA A 142 -6.24 12.73 -7.33
N LEU A 143 -6.40 12.46 -8.63
CA LEU A 143 -5.76 13.21 -9.72
C LEU A 143 -6.68 14.22 -10.39
N THR A 144 -7.95 13.86 -10.57
CA THR A 144 -8.95 14.62 -11.34
C THR A 144 -10.35 14.40 -10.74
N PRO A 145 -10.69 15.07 -9.63
CA PRO A 145 -11.98 14.91 -8.95
C PRO A 145 -13.20 15.22 -9.82
N ALA A 146 -13.03 16.01 -10.89
CA ALA A 146 -14.10 16.42 -11.80
C ALA A 146 -14.76 15.26 -12.57
N LEU A 147 -14.14 14.09 -12.64
CA LEU A 147 -14.69 12.93 -13.35
C LEU A 147 -15.85 12.24 -12.61
N GLY A 148 -16.11 12.59 -11.35
CA GLY A 148 -17.21 12.01 -10.58
C GLY A 148 -17.09 10.48 -10.51
N TRP A 149 -18.21 9.79 -10.74
CA TRP A 149 -18.31 8.32 -10.66
C TRP A 149 -18.01 7.58 -11.97
N LEU A 150 -17.72 8.31 -13.05
CA LEU A 150 -17.46 7.75 -14.38
C LEU A 150 -16.41 6.61 -14.37
N PRO A 151 -15.28 6.70 -13.64
CA PRO A 151 -14.30 5.61 -13.60
C PRO A 151 -14.89 4.30 -13.05
N SER A 152 -15.71 4.36 -12.00
CA SER A 152 -16.39 3.18 -11.44
C SER A 152 -17.43 2.63 -12.42
N GLU A 153 -18.19 3.50 -13.06
CA GLU A 153 -19.23 3.12 -14.03
C GLU A 153 -18.62 2.39 -15.23
N LEU A 154 -17.49 2.88 -15.75
CA LEU A 154 -16.75 2.22 -16.83
C LEU A 154 -16.16 0.86 -16.38
N ALA A 155 -15.68 0.76 -15.14
CA ALA A 155 -15.19 -0.50 -14.59
C ALA A 155 -16.31 -1.54 -14.43
N ILE A 156 -17.49 -1.13 -13.97
CA ILE A 156 -18.68 -1.98 -13.89
C ILE A 156 -19.10 -2.43 -15.29
N LEU A 157 -19.13 -1.51 -16.25
CA LEU A 157 -19.47 -1.84 -17.63
C LEU A 157 -18.48 -2.84 -18.25
N ALA A 158 -17.18 -2.67 -17.99
CA ALA A 158 -16.14 -3.60 -18.42
C ALA A 158 -16.33 -4.99 -17.79
N LEU A 159 -16.67 -5.08 -16.50
CA LEU A 159 -16.99 -6.34 -15.83
C LEU A 159 -18.22 -7.03 -16.43
N VAL A 160 -19.26 -6.26 -16.77
CA VAL A 160 -20.46 -6.79 -17.43
C VAL A 160 -20.11 -7.35 -18.81
N PHE A 161 -19.32 -6.63 -19.62
CA PHE A 161 -18.87 -7.12 -20.92
C PHE A 161 -17.97 -8.36 -20.80
N ALA A 162 -17.04 -8.37 -19.86
CA ALA A 162 -16.18 -9.52 -19.58
C ALA A 162 -17.02 -10.75 -19.16
N SER A 163 -18.04 -10.55 -18.32
CA SER A 163 -18.97 -11.61 -17.95
C SER A 163 -19.78 -12.14 -19.13
N ARG A 164 -20.16 -11.29 -20.08
CA ARG A 164 -20.90 -11.71 -21.30
C ARG A 164 -20.03 -12.44 -22.30
N ALA A 165 -18.72 -12.22 -22.25
CA ALA A 165 -17.73 -12.84 -23.12
C ALA A 165 -17.04 -14.06 -22.47
N ASP A 166 -17.50 -14.52 -21.31
CA ASP A 166 -16.85 -15.56 -20.50
C ASP A 166 -15.34 -15.27 -20.25
N ALA A 167 -14.99 -13.99 -20.15
CA ALA A 167 -13.64 -13.47 -20.02
C ALA A 167 -13.34 -12.94 -18.61
N LEU A 168 -14.12 -13.34 -17.60
CA LEU A 168 -13.84 -13.01 -16.22
C LEU A 168 -12.56 -13.71 -15.73
N PRO A 169 -11.84 -13.12 -14.75
CA PRO A 169 -10.65 -13.74 -14.19
C PRO A 169 -10.94 -15.14 -13.63
N SER A 170 -10.13 -16.12 -14.01
CA SER A 170 -10.16 -17.46 -13.43
C SER A 170 -9.59 -17.48 -12.00
N LYS A 171 -8.70 -16.54 -11.69
CA LYS A 171 -8.10 -16.35 -10.37
C LYS A 171 -8.31 -14.93 -9.87
N TRP A 172 -9.36 -14.75 -9.09
CA TRP A 172 -9.68 -13.46 -8.49
C TRP A 172 -8.63 -12.95 -7.50
N SER A 173 -7.84 -13.84 -6.89
CA SER A 173 -6.72 -13.45 -6.03
C SER A 173 -5.64 -12.66 -6.78
N GLU A 174 -5.30 -13.05 -8.01
CA GLU A 174 -4.32 -12.31 -8.83
C GLU A 174 -4.87 -10.93 -9.23
N CYS A 175 -6.17 -10.83 -9.50
CA CYS A 175 -6.84 -9.56 -9.74
C CYS A 175 -6.78 -8.64 -8.51
N SER A 176 -7.09 -9.17 -7.32
CA SER A 176 -6.92 -8.45 -6.05
C SER A 176 -5.47 -7.99 -5.87
N GLY A 177 -4.49 -8.85 -6.19
CA GLY A 177 -3.07 -8.49 -6.17
C GLY A 177 -2.74 -7.27 -7.03
N TRP A 178 -3.09 -7.30 -8.31
CA TRP A 178 -2.78 -6.19 -9.23
C TRP A 178 -3.55 -4.91 -8.95
N THR A 179 -4.83 -5.01 -8.59
CA THR A 179 -5.65 -3.84 -8.21
C THR A 179 -5.14 -3.21 -6.93
N ALA A 180 -4.65 -4.01 -5.98
CA ALA A 180 -3.97 -3.50 -4.79
C ALA A 180 -2.65 -2.81 -5.13
N THR A 181 -1.82 -3.40 -6.00
CA THR A 181 -0.57 -2.77 -6.45
C THR A 181 -0.86 -1.40 -7.08
N ALA A 182 -1.86 -1.29 -7.95
CA ALA A 182 -2.27 -0.01 -8.53
C ALA A 182 -2.72 1.00 -7.45
N LEU A 183 -3.49 0.56 -6.44
CA LEU A 183 -3.86 1.40 -5.30
C LEU A 183 -2.64 1.88 -4.51
N PHE A 184 -1.71 1.00 -4.17
CA PHE A 184 -0.48 1.39 -3.48
C PHE A 184 0.36 2.36 -4.29
N MET A 185 0.45 2.15 -5.60
CA MET A 185 1.18 3.05 -6.49
C MET A 185 0.53 4.44 -6.56
N SER A 186 -0.78 4.52 -6.38
CA SER A 186 -1.51 5.78 -6.37
C SER A 186 -1.35 6.59 -5.08
N MET A 187 -1.07 5.97 -3.94
CA MET A 187 -1.02 6.70 -2.65
C MET A 187 0.02 7.82 -2.65
N PRO A 188 1.28 7.59 -3.09
CA PRO A 188 2.26 8.66 -3.14
C PRO A 188 1.89 9.75 -4.14
N VAL A 189 1.26 9.38 -5.26
CA VAL A 189 0.83 10.34 -6.27
C VAL A 189 -0.24 11.26 -5.69
N ALA A 190 -1.22 10.70 -4.97
CA ALA A 190 -2.24 11.46 -4.26
C ALA A 190 -1.62 12.41 -3.20
N GLN A 191 -0.66 11.90 -2.42
CA GLN A 191 0.02 12.71 -1.42
C GLN A 191 0.85 13.84 -2.06
N ILE A 192 1.60 13.56 -3.12
CA ILE A 192 2.39 14.56 -3.86
C ILE A 192 1.46 15.62 -4.46
N ALA A 193 0.35 15.21 -5.08
CA ALA A 193 -0.63 16.15 -5.63
C ALA A 193 -1.22 17.05 -4.55
N SER A 194 -1.55 16.50 -3.37
CA SER A 194 -2.01 17.27 -2.21
C SER A 194 -0.94 18.26 -1.73
N ASN A 195 0.31 17.80 -1.62
CA ASN A 195 1.45 18.61 -1.18
C ASN A 195 1.70 19.81 -2.09
N LEU A 196 1.52 19.64 -3.40
CA LEU A 196 1.68 20.71 -4.40
C LEU A 196 0.48 21.67 -4.42
N SER A 197 -0.72 21.19 -4.09
CA SER A 197 -1.95 22.00 -4.15
C SER A 197 -2.18 22.83 -2.89
N THR A 198 -1.77 22.32 -1.73
CA THR A 198 -1.96 22.97 -0.41
C THR A 198 -0.65 22.91 0.40
N PRO A 199 0.39 23.66 -0.02
CA PRO A 199 1.70 23.61 0.60
C PRO A 199 1.70 24.02 2.08
N GLU A 200 0.78 24.90 2.50
CA GLU A 200 0.62 25.33 3.90
C GLU A 200 0.38 24.16 4.86
N LEU A 201 -0.25 23.08 4.39
CA LEU A 201 -0.57 21.92 5.22
C LEU A 201 0.63 21.00 5.43
N LEU A 202 1.73 21.15 4.69
CA LEU A 202 2.89 20.25 4.75
C LEU A 202 3.50 20.12 6.15
N GLN A 203 3.33 21.13 7.03
CA GLN A 203 3.73 21.03 8.43
C GLN A 203 3.09 19.86 9.18
N GLY A 204 1.93 19.38 8.73
CA GLY A 204 1.22 18.23 9.28
C GLY A 204 1.87 16.88 8.97
N LEU A 205 2.77 16.81 7.98
CA LEU A 205 3.40 15.56 7.55
C LEU A 205 4.62 15.19 8.39
N SER A 206 4.77 13.90 8.67
CA SER A 206 5.94 13.35 9.35
C SER A 206 7.03 12.93 8.36
N VAL A 207 8.16 13.64 8.36
CA VAL A 207 9.37 13.25 7.62
C VAL A 207 9.81 11.83 7.98
N LEU A 208 9.74 11.48 9.27
CA LEU A 208 10.14 10.17 9.77
C LEU A 208 9.25 9.05 9.22
N THR A 209 7.96 9.32 8.98
CA THR A 209 7.08 8.36 8.32
C THR A 209 7.53 8.09 6.89
N SER A 210 7.92 9.11 6.12
CA SER A 210 8.47 8.89 4.78
C SER A 210 9.76 8.06 4.80
N VAL A 211 10.65 8.33 5.76
CA VAL A 211 11.87 7.53 5.96
C VAL A 211 11.55 6.08 6.27
N PHE A 212 10.67 5.82 7.25
CA PHE A 212 10.30 4.46 7.62
C PHE A 212 9.58 3.72 6.50
N ILE A 213 8.62 4.36 5.81
CA ILE A 213 7.94 3.77 4.66
C ILE A 213 8.95 3.38 3.59
N THR A 214 9.91 4.24 3.26
CA THR A 214 10.96 3.92 2.26
C THR A 214 11.76 2.69 2.67
N SER A 215 12.26 2.68 3.90
CA SER A 215 13.08 1.59 4.43
C SER A 215 12.29 0.27 4.54
N GLY A 216 11.05 0.34 5.01
CA GLY A 216 10.16 -0.81 5.10
C GLY A 216 9.87 -1.43 3.74
N ASN A 217 9.61 -0.60 2.73
CA ASN A 217 9.40 -1.09 1.36
C ASN A 217 10.67 -1.64 0.72
N ALA A 218 11.86 -1.12 1.05
CA ALA A 218 13.11 -1.71 0.58
C ALA A 218 13.33 -3.13 1.12
N LEU A 219 12.98 -3.38 2.40
CA LEU A 219 12.96 -4.73 2.98
C LEU A 219 11.92 -5.64 2.31
N MET A 220 10.73 -5.11 2.04
CA MET A 220 9.68 -5.85 1.34
C MET A 220 10.09 -6.20 -0.08
N LEU A 221 10.73 -5.28 -0.81
CA LEU A 221 11.24 -5.51 -2.16
C LEU A 221 12.31 -6.60 -2.17
N SER A 222 13.23 -6.58 -1.21
CA SER A 222 14.22 -7.64 -1.03
C SER A 222 13.54 -9.02 -0.90
N ARG A 223 12.57 -9.15 0.01
CA ARG A 223 11.82 -10.42 0.15
C ARG A 223 11.00 -10.77 -1.10
N ALA A 224 10.39 -9.78 -1.76
CA ALA A 224 9.59 -9.98 -2.97
C ALA A 224 10.43 -10.51 -4.14
N LEU A 225 11.67 -10.01 -4.28
CA LEU A 225 12.65 -10.52 -5.24
C LEU A 225 12.98 -11.97 -4.92
N PHE A 226 13.22 -12.31 -3.66
CA PHE A 226 13.47 -13.69 -3.22
C PHE A 226 12.32 -14.64 -3.57
N THR A 227 11.07 -14.24 -3.31
CA THR A 227 9.88 -15.06 -3.62
C THR A 227 9.45 -14.97 -5.08
N ARG A 228 10.15 -14.19 -5.92
CA ARG A 228 9.85 -13.95 -7.34
C ARG A 228 8.38 -13.55 -7.60
N ASP A 229 7.81 -12.75 -6.69
CA ASP A 229 6.40 -12.35 -6.76
C ASP A 229 6.25 -11.00 -7.48
N ALA A 230 5.76 -11.02 -8.72
CA ALA A 230 5.67 -9.83 -9.57
C ALA A 230 4.76 -8.72 -9.00
N VAL A 231 3.62 -9.11 -8.40
CA VAL A 231 2.68 -8.17 -7.76
C VAL A 231 3.40 -7.44 -6.63
N TRP A 232 4.11 -8.19 -5.80
CA TRP A 232 4.82 -7.67 -4.65
C TRP A 232 6.06 -6.85 -5.03
N ILE A 233 6.82 -7.29 -6.03
CA ILE A 233 7.99 -6.59 -6.57
C ILE A 233 7.55 -5.22 -7.09
N ALA A 234 6.52 -5.17 -7.94
CA ALA A 234 6.06 -3.92 -8.54
C ALA A 234 5.61 -2.89 -7.48
N GLY A 235 4.79 -3.33 -6.51
CA GLY A 235 4.32 -2.46 -5.43
C GLY A 235 5.44 -1.96 -4.53
N SER A 236 6.33 -2.86 -4.09
CA SER A 236 7.42 -2.51 -3.18
C SER A 236 8.47 -1.63 -3.87
N PHE A 237 8.79 -1.92 -5.13
CA PHE A 237 9.68 -1.08 -5.94
C PHE A 237 9.15 0.34 -6.05
N TRP A 238 7.89 0.50 -6.45
CA TRP A 238 7.29 1.83 -6.56
C TRP A 238 7.29 2.58 -5.23
N ALA A 239 6.89 1.91 -4.14
CA ALA A 239 6.85 2.54 -2.83
C ALA A 239 8.25 2.94 -2.30
N THR A 240 9.29 2.14 -2.59
CA THR A 240 10.69 2.49 -2.29
C THR A 240 11.17 3.67 -3.11
N PHE A 241 11.01 3.65 -4.44
CA PHE A 241 11.68 4.62 -5.32
C PHE A 241 10.87 5.89 -5.59
N VAL A 242 9.55 5.78 -5.66
CA VAL A 242 8.65 6.91 -5.94
C VAL A 242 7.98 7.38 -4.66
N GLY A 243 7.54 6.44 -3.82
CA GLY A 243 6.76 6.74 -2.62
C GLY A 243 7.48 7.65 -1.63
N GLY A 244 8.56 7.11 -1.07
CA GLY A 244 9.37 7.78 -0.07
C GLY A 244 10.00 9.08 -0.53
N TRP A 245 10.82 9.00 -1.58
CA TRP A 245 11.55 10.14 -2.11
C TRP A 245 10.65 11.20 -2.71
N GLY A 246 9.54 10.84 -3.35
CA GLY A 246 8.60 11.82 -3.92
C GLY A 246 8.00 12.72 -2.84
N VAL A 247 7.55 12.14 -1.72
CA VAL A 247 7.03 12.94 -0.59
C VAL A 247 8.14 13.77 0.06
N LEU A 248 9.32 13.20 0.28
CA LEU A 248 10.48 13.96 0.82
C LEU A 248 10.88 15.12 -0.09
N LEU A 249 10.85 14.93 -1.41
CA LEU A 249 11.15 15.97 -2.38
C LEU A 249 10.16 17.13 -2.31
N THR A 250 8.87 16.85 -2.14
CA THR A 250 7.87 17.92 -1.98
C THR A 250 8.09 18.74 -0.69
N LEU A 251 8.48 18.10 0.41
CA LEU A 251 8.84 18.79 1.66
C LEU A 251 10.12 19.64 1.50
N PHE A 252 11.07 19.18 0.69
CA PHE A 252 12.29 19.90 0.38
C PHE A 252 12.05 21.13 -0.52
N MET A 253 11.20 21.00 -1.53
CA MET A 253 10.92 22.07 -2.50
C MET A 253 10.00 23.15 -1.95
N ALA A 254 9.06 22.78 -1.07
CA ALA A 254 8.06 23.70 -0.54
C ALA A 254 8.60 24.55 0.61
N HIS A 255 8.03 25.75 0.73
CA HIS A 255 8.29 26.69 1.82
C HIS A 255 6.97 26.97 2.54
N ASN A 256 7.06 27.18 3.85
CA ASN A 256 5.92 27.60 4.64
C ASN A 256 5.50 29.00 4.18
N PRO A 257 4.26 29.19 3.69
CA PRO A 257 3.82 30.47 3.15
C PRO A 257 3.69 31.56 4.22
N LEU A 258 3.64 31.21 5.50
CA LEU A 258 3.55 32.16 6.62
C LEU A 258 4.93 32.60 7.13
N THR A 259 5.91 31.69 7.20
CA THR A 259 7.24 31.98 7.76
C THR A 259 8.33 32.13 6.70
N GLY A 260 8.10 31.65 5.48
CA GLY A 260 9.11 31.57 4.42
C GLY A 260 10.16 30.47 4.63
N GLU A 261 10.09 29.72 5.74
CA GLU A 261 11.04 28.65 6.04
C GLU A 261 10.75 27.38 5.24
N ARG A 262 11.79 26.58 4.94
CA ARG A 262 11.59 25.28 4.30
C ARG A 262 11.03 24.26 5.28
N TYR A 263 10.20 23.34 4.78
CA TYR A 263 9.73 22.20 5.57
C TYR A 263 10.83 21.14 5.78
N LEU A 264 11.83 21.11 4.90
CA LEU A 264 13.02 20.26 5.03
C LEU A 264 14.25 21.01 4.48
N SER A 265 15.30 21.14 5.29
CA SER A 265 16.52 21.84 4.87
C SER A 265 17.35 21.03 3.85
N GLU A 266 18.25 21.71 3.14
CA GLU A 266 19.17 21.06 2.18
C GLU A 266 20.04 19.99 2.82
N MET A 267 20.54 20.26 4.03
CA MET A 267 21.36 19.31 4.77
C MET A 267 20.55 18.10 5.23
N GLU A 268 19.33 18.30 5.75
CA GLU A 268 18.45 17.20 6.16
C GLU A 268 18.05 16.34 4.96
N PHE A 269 17.58 16.95 3.88
CA PHE A 269 17.19 16.23 2.67
C PHE A 269 18.34 15.43 2.08
N SER A 270 19.54 16.03 1.98
CA SER A 270 20.74 15.35 1.45
C SER A 270 21.16 14.19 2.35
N THR A 271 21.16 14.39 3.67
CA THR A 271 21.52 13.35 4.64
C THR A 271 20.53 12.18 4.60
N ILE A 272 19.22 12.47 4.65
CA ILE A 272 18.17 11.46 4.57
C ILE A 272 18.27 10.69 3.25
N THR A 273 18.45 11.39 2.13
CA THR A 273 18.57 10.76 0.81
C THR A 273 19.78 9.85 0.72
N ALA A 274 20.95 10.29 1.18
CA ALA A 274 22.16 9.48 1.18
C ALA A 274 22.02 8.23 2.06
N LEU A 275 21.45 8.36 3.26
CA LEU A 275 21.21 7.24 4.17
C LEU A 275 20.21 6.24 3.60
N LEU A 276 19.10 6.71 3.04
CA LEU A 276 18.09 5.86 2.40
C LEU A 276 18.63 5.14 1.16
N ALA A 277 19.44 5.82 0.35
CA ALA A 277 20.09 5.23 -0.82
C ALA A 277 21.08 4.13 -0.39
N ALA A 278 21.96 4.42 0.57
CA ALA A 278 22.91 3.45 1.10
C ALA A 278 22.19 2.23 1.71
N TYR A 279 21.15 2.47 2.51
CA TYR A 279 20.33 1.41 3.10
C TYR A 279 19.66 0.53 2.03
N THR A 280 19.03 1.16 1.04
CA THR A 280 18.35 0.47 -0.07
C THR A 280 19.32 -0.40 -0.86
N VAL A 281 20.52 0.11 -1.17
CA VAL A 281 21.59 -0.64 -1.85
C VAL A 281 22.03 -1.84 -1.01
N VAL A 282 22.23 -1.68 0.29
CA VAL A 282 22.64 -2.78 1.18
C VAL A 282 21.57 -3.88 1.22
N VAL A 283 20.31 -3.51 1.42
CA VAL A 283 19.20 -4.44 1.60
C VAL A 283 18.86 -5.20 0.31
N ILE A 284 18.76 -4.49 -0.81
CA ILE A 284 18.43 -5.10 -2.11
C ILE A 284 19.65 -5.81 -2.68
N GLY A 285 20.82 -5.17 -2.65
CA GLY A 285 22.07 -5.72 -3.18
C GLY A 285 22.51 -6.99 -2.46
N GLY A 286 22.34 -7.04 -1.13
CA GLY A 286 22.59 -8.25 -0.35
C GLY A 286 21.75 -9.42 -0.84
N GLN A 287 20.47 -9.19 -1.11
CA GLN A 287 19.54 -10.22 -1.56
C GLN A 287 19.80 -10.68 -3.01
N LEU A 288 20.07 -9.74 -3.93
CA LEU A 288 20.41 -10.06 -5.31
C LEU A 288 21.69 -10.90 -5.36
N LYS A 289 22.71 -10.56 -4.56
CA LYS A 289 23.94 -11.33 -4.46
C LYS A 289 23.68 -12.78 -4.03
N THR A 290 22.82 -12.97 -3.02
CA THR A 290 22.43 -14.32 -2.59
C THR A 290 21.72 -15.07 -3.70
N GLN A 291 20.81 -14.44 -4.44
CA GLN A 291 20.11 -15.09 -5.56
C GLN A 291 21.05 -15.52 -6.68
N PHE A 292 21.95 -14.65 -7.13
CA PHE A 292 22.93 -14.99 -8.17
C PHE A 292 23.83 -16.16 -7.76
N TYR A 293 24.20 -16.24 -6.48
CA TYR A 293 24.99 -17.35 -5.98
C TYR A 293 24.21 -18.67 -5.99
N THR A 294 22.95 -18.66 -5.55
CA THR A 294 22.09 -19.85 -5.56
C THR A 294 21.76 -20.31 -6.98
N ASP A 295 21.42 -19.40 -7.89
CA ASP A 295 21.09 -19.74 -9.27
C ASP A 295 22.32 -20.33 -10.00
N ALA A 296 23.54 -19.85 -9.69
CA ALA A 296 24.78 -20.42 -10.23
C ALA A 296 25.10 -21.83 -9.69
N GLU A 297 24.79 -22.11 -8.41
CA GLU A 297 24.94 -23.46 -7.84
C GLU A 297 23.91 -24.45 -8.43
N GLU A 298 22.67 -24.00 -8.67
CA GLU A 298 21.64 -24.83 -9.32
C GLU A 298 22.04 -25.20 -10.76
N ASP A 299 22.55 -24.23 -11.55
CA ASP A 299 23.02 -24.48 -12.91
C ASP A 299 24.19 -25.49 -12.95
N ASP A 300 25.19 -25.37 -12.06
CA ASP A 300 26.35 -26.28 -12.02
C ASP A 300 25.94 -27.70 -11.56
N SER A 301 24.98 -27.79 -10.63
CA SER A 301 24.40 -29.07 -10.21
C SER A 301 23.59 -29.76 -11.33
N SER A 302 22.88 -28.99 -12.15
CA SER A 302 22.09 -29.52 -13.26
C SER A 302 22.98 -30.05 -14.38
N GLN A 303 24.08 -29.37 -14.69
CA GLN A 303 25.06 -29.80 -15.69
C GLN A 303 25.81 -31.05 -15.26
N SER A 304 26.18 -31.17 -13.98
CA SER A 304 26.87 -32.35 -13.45
C SER A 304 25.98 -33.61 -13.42
N VAL A 305 24.67 -33.47 -13.19
CA VAL A 305 23.70 -34.57 -13.33
C VAL A 305 23.53 -34.99 -14.80
N GLU A 306 23.57 -34.05 -15.74
CA GLU A 306 23.47 -34.36 -17.18
C GLU A 306 24.73 -35.06 -17.72
N ILE A 307 25.91 -34.76 -17.17
CA ILE A 307 27.18 -35.41 -17.54
C ILE A 307 27.27 -36.84 -16.98
N THR A 308 26.71 -37.10 -15.79
CA THR A 308 26.76 -38.43 -15.16
C THR A 308 25.67 -39.40 -15.66
N SER A 309 24.70 -38.91 -16.44
CA SER A 309 23.62 -39.71 -17.04
C SER A 309 23.85 -40.08 -18.52
N ARG A 310 25.02 -39.76 -19.08
CA ARG A 310 25.48 -40.20 -20.41
C ARG A 310 26.60 -41.23 -20.30
#